data_AF-A0A9W7YK99-F1
#
_entry.id   AF-A0A9W7YK99-F1
#
_cell.length_a   1.000
_cell.length_b   1.000
_cell.length_c   1.000
_cell.angle_alpha   90.00
_cell.angle_beta   90.00
_cell.angle_gamma   90.00
#
_symmetry.space_group_name_H-M   'P 1'
#
loop_
_entity.id
_entity.type
_entity.pdbx_description
1 polymer ?
#
loop_
_entity_poly.entity_id
_entity_poly.type
_entity_poly.pdbx_seq_one_letter_code
_entity_poly.pdbx_strand_id
1 'polypeptide(L)'
;MQQALVGNMQQAAQMTLSMNKMMEELVKRSVQVSVFAQRSEASRGVGTHLRLAIHNRSPIPLLQTRVKLWFCARQQDQDSSVQLCVRDVVKDTTGGLVFGQTDGELSAGLVDEGVPFAQTEQTTEVGNGATVEAEVAVEVDALVQMNGRIAVEFLSPGTGQLLTVSHRFGIHLLQLLDCSFVCKKSALSAPHTELQAITGDSHISIDIAQARAAFAVPPADGIETDCMFVMRSKGNTLALRVIRILEDTNGVLCEFVASDSESDLTAMRLQLSEELGKSNNA
;
A
#
# COMPACT_ATOMS: atom_id res chain seq x y z
N MET A 1 19.33 -20.41 -58.21
CA MET A 1 19.79 -19.14 -57.61
C MET A 1 18.68 -18.38 -56.88
N GLN A 2 17.46 -18.27 -57.43
CA GLN A 2 16.32 -17.60 -56.75
C GLN A 2 15.88 -18.26 -55.42
N GLN A 3 15.89 -19.59 -55.30
CA GLN A 3 15.52 -20.28 -54.05
C GLN A 3 16.47 -19.99 -52.88
N ALA A 4 17.77 -19.84 -53.14
CA ALA A 4 18.75 -19.50 -52.11
C ALA A 4 18.58 -18.07 -51.60
N LEU A 5 18.21 -17.13 -52.47
CA LEU A 5 17.93 -15.74 -52.10
C LEU A 5 16.71 -15.65 -51.17
N VAL A 6 15.63 -16.37 -51.53
CA VAL A 6 14.39 -16.41 -50.73
C VAL A 6 14.65 -17.04 -49.36
N GLY A 7 15.42 -18.13 -49.30
CA GLY A 7 15.82 -18.77 -48.04
C GLY A 7 16.63 -17.83 -47.14
N ASN A 8 17.61 -17.11 -47.70
CA ASN A 8 18.42 -16.15 -46.95
C ASN A 8 17.59 -14.97 -46.42
N MET A 9 16.63 -14.48 -47.20
CA MET A 9 15.71 -13.41 -46.76
C MET A 9 14.80 -13.87 -45.62
N GLN A 10 14.25 -15.08 -45.70
CA GLN A 10 13.43 -15.65 -44.63
C GLN A 10 14.23 -15.84 -43.35
N GLN A 11 15.46 -16.34 -43.46
CA GLN A 11 16.35 -16.52 -42.31
C GLN A 11 16.71 -15.17 -41.67
N ALA A 12 17.03 -14.15 -42.46
CA ALA A 12 17.29 -12.80 -41.97
C ALA A 12 16.07 -12.22 -41.23
N ALA A 13 14.87 -12.36 -41.79
CA ALA A 13 13.64 -11.91 -41.15
C ALA A 13 13.38 -12.63 -39.80
N GLN A 14 13.60 -13.94 -39.75
CA GLN A 14 13.47 -14.73 -38.51
C GLN A 14 14.50 -14.31 -37.44
N MET A 15 15.74 -14.02 -37.85
CA MET A 15 16.78 -13.53 -36.94
C MET A 15 16.41 -12.17 -36.37
N THR A 16 15.99 -11.21 -37.21
CA THR A 16 15.55 -9.88 -36.76
C THR A 16 14.39 -9.96 -35.78
N LEU A 17 13.38 -10.81 -36.06
CA LEU A 17 12.23 -10.99 -35.16
C LEU A 17 12.65 -11.59 -33.82
N SER A 18 13.55 -12.58 -33.82
CA SER A 18 14.10 -13.17 -32.60
C SER A 18 14.91 -12.15 -31.79
N MET A 19 15.72 -11.33 -32.46
CA MET A 19 16.52 -10.28 -31.83
C MET A 19 15.63 -9.21 -31.18
N ASN A 20 14.56 -8.79 -31.88
CA ASN A 20 13.59 -7.83 -31.35
C ASN A 20 12.90 -8.36 -30.10
N LYS A 21 12.40 -9.61 -30.12
CA LYS A 21 11.79 -10.23 -28.94
C LYS A 21 12.75 -10.33 -27.76
N MET A 22 14.01 -10.67 -28.03
CA MET A 22 15.04 -10.73 -26.99
C MET A 22 15.29 -9.34 -26.39
N MET A 23 15.40 -8.31 -27.23
CA MET A 23 15.56 -6.93 -26.75
C MET A 23 14.35 -6.47 -25.93
N GLU A 24 13.13 -6.78 -26.34
CA GLU A 24 11.91 -6.45 -25.61
C GLU A 24 11.89 -7.06 -24.21
N GLU A 25 12.22 -8.35 -24.11
CA GLU A 25 12.29 -9.04 -22.82
C GLU A 25 13.42 -8.51 -21.92
N LEU A 26 14.56 -8.13 -22.51
CA LEU A 26 15.65 -7.48 -21.77
C LEU A 26 15.21 -6.12 -21.22
N VAL A 27 14.55 -5.30 -22.04
CA VAL A 27 14.03 -3.99 -21.58
C VAL A 27 12.98 -4.19 -20.50
N LYS A 28 11.99 -5.09 -20.66
CA LYS A 28 11.01 -5.38 -19.60
C LYS A 28 11.65 -5.77 -18.28
N ARG A 29 12.65 -6.67 -18.30
CA ARG A 29 13.37 -7.11 -17.10
C ARG A 29 14.24 -6.02 -16.47
N SER A 30 14.65 -5.03 -17.25
CA SER A 30 15.43 -3.90 -16.76
C SER A 30 14.58 -2.83 -16.08
N VAL A 31 13.27 -2.82 -16.33
CA VAL A 31 12.33 -1.93 -15.64
C VAL A 31 11.93 -2.56 -14.32
N GLN A 32 12.19 -1.86 -13.23
CA GLN A 32 11.82 -2.29 -11.90
C GLN A 32 10.85 -1.29 -11.29
N VAL A 33 9.78 -1.82 -10.71
CA VAL A 33 8.78 -1.02 -10.01
C VAL A 33 8.80 -1.40 -8.55
N SER A 34 8.91 -0.41 -7.69
CA SER A 34 8.89 -0.57 -6.24
C SER A 34 7.85 0.35 -5.63
N VAL A 35 7.11 -0.17 -4.64
CA VAL A 35 6.07 0.56 -3.92
C VAL A 35 6.30 0.40 -2.44
N PHE A 36 6.34 1.52 -1.72
CA PHE A 36 6.52 1.55 -0.28
C PHE A 36 5.41 2.37 0.35
N ALA A 37 4.65 1.75 1.26
CA ALA A 37 3.70 2.47 2.10
C ALA A 37 4.44 3.06 3.29
N GLN A 38 4.34 4.38 3.44
CA GLN A 38 4.88 5.15 4.53
C GLN A 38 3.74 5.86 5.27
N ARG A 39 3.79 5.87 6.60
CA ARG A 39 2.89 6.70 7.40
C ARG A 39 3.31 8.15 7.28
N SER A 40 2.35 9.03 7.03
CA SER A 40 2.60 10.47 6.95
C SER A 40 2.10 11.17 8.20
N GLU A 41 3.00 11.91 8.85
CA GLU A 41 2.68 12.84 9.92
C GLU A 41 2.27 14.19 9.31
N ALA A 42 1.22 14.21 8.49
CA ALA A 42 0.73 15.45 7.90
C ALA A 42 -0.24 16.18 8.85
N SER A 43 -0.11 17.50 8.94
CA SER A 43 -0.90 18.38 9.81
C SER A 43 -2.41 18.45 9.49
N ARG A 44 -2.88 17.78 8.42
CA ARG A 44 -4.28 17.81 7.95
C ARG A 44 -5.04 16.50 8.12
N GLY A 45 -4.42 15.49 8.73
CA GLY A 45 -5.07 14.22 8.99
C GLY A 45 -4.14 13.04 8.76
N VAL A 46 -4.57 11.91 9.30
CA VAL A 46 -3.94 10.61 9.16
C VAL A 46 -4.14 10.12 7.73
N GLY A 47 -3.06 9.92 6.99
CA GLY A 47 -3.09 9.38 5.63
C GLY A 47 -1.89 8.49 5.35
N THR A 48 -2.10 7.45 4.53
CA THR A 48 -1.01 6.61 4.04
C THR A 48 -0.40 7.27 2.81
N HIS A 49 0.91 7.50 2.84
CA HIS A 49 1.65 7.93 1.66
C HIS A 49 2.26 6.70 0.99
N LEU A 50 1.97 6.51 -0.28
CA LEU A 50 2.65 5.53 -1.12
C LEU A 50 3.78 6.23 -1.87
N ARG A 51 5.01 5.80 -1.62
CA ARG A 51 6.15 6.15 -2.46
C ARG A 51 6.28 5.10 -3.57
N LEU A 52 6.06 5.55 -4.80
CA LEU A 52 6.16 4.77 -6.01
C LEU A 52 7.48 5.13 -6.70
N ALA A 53 8.25 4.13 -7.12
CA ALA A 53 9.48 4.37 -7.86
C ALA A 53 9.61 3.41 -9.04
N ILE A 54 9.89 3.97 -10.21
CA ILE A 54 10.13 3.25 -11.46
C ILE A 54 11.57 3.46 -11.85
N HIS A 55 12.32 2.36 -11.91
CA HIS A 55 13.73 2.36 -12.23
C HIS A 55 13.92 1.75 -13.61
N ASN A 56 14.52 2.49 -14.55
CA ASN A 56 14.94 1.96 -15.83
C ASN A 56 16.43 1.65 -15.79
N ARG A 57 16.78 0.36 -15.73
CA ARG A 57 18.19 -0.08 -15.76
C ARG A 57 18.72 -0.35 -17.17
N SER A 58 17.89 -0.21 -18.21
CA SER A 58 18.38 -0.38 -19.58
C SER A 58 19.15 0.84 -20.06
N PRO A 59 20.05 0.66 -21.03
CA PRO A 59 20.67 1.78 -21.73
C PRO A 59 19.70 2.58 -22.62
N ILE A 60 18.45 2.12 -22.76
CA ILE A 60 17.45 2.68 -23.69
C ILE A 60 16.47 3.52 -22.88
N PRO A 61 16.30 4.83 -23.17
CA PRO A 61 15.30 5.64 -22.50
C PRO A 61 13.88 5.18 -22.85
N LEU A 62 12.98 5.19 -21.88
CA LEU A 62 11.57 4.86 -22.07
C LEU A 62 10.78 6.15 -22.32
N LEU A 63 10.51 6.43 -23.59
CA LEU A 63 9.74 7.60 -24.01
C LEU A 63 8.23 7.32 -23.91
N GLN A 64 7.44 8.35 -23.60
CA GLN A 64 5.97 8.27 -23.54
C GLN A 64 5.47 7.13 -22.63
N THR A 65 6.16 6.91 -21.51
CA THR A 65 5.85 5.86 -20.56
C THR A 65 4.57 6.21 -19.82
N ARG A 66 3.54 5.37 -19.95
CA ARG A 66 2.28 5.51 -19.22
C ARG A 66 2.34 4.70 -17.94
N VAL A 67 2.08 5.35 -16.82
CA VAL A 67 2.05 4.74 -15.51
C VAL A 67 0.61 4.74 -15.03
N LYS A 68 0.09 3.55 -14.71
CA LYS A 68 -1.26 3.35 -14.24
C LYS A 68 -1.23 2.76 -12.85
N LEU A 69 -2.02 3.32 -11.95
CA LEU A 69 -2.16 2.87 -10.56
C LEU A 69 -3.61 2.47 -10.30
N TRP A 70 -3.79 1.33 -9.63
CA TRP A 70 -5.10 0.75 -9.33
C TRP A 70 -5.17 0.26 -7.91
N PHE A 71 -6.38 0.29 -7.36
CA PHE A 71 -6.69 -0.24 -6.04
C PHE A 71 -7.99 -1.04 -6.05
N CYS A 72 -8.07 -2.05 -5.18
CA CYS A 72 -9.30 -2.79 -4.89
C CYS A 72 -9.34 -3.19 -3.41
N ALA A 73 -10.53 -3.26 -2.83
CA ALA A 73 -10.71 -3.84 -1.49
C ALA A 73 -10.42 -5.35 -1.52
N ARG A 74 -9.75 -5.87 -0.49
CA ARG A 74 -9.35 -7.30 -0.42
C ARG A 74 -10.51 -8.20 -0.02
N GLN A 75 -11.35 -7.74 0.90
CA GLN A 75 -12.51 -8.45 1.43
C GLN A 75 -13.52 -7.40 1.87
N GLN A 76 -14.63 -7.32 1.17
CA GLN A 76 -15.75 -6.51 1.61
C GLN A 76 -17.03 -7.29 1.37
N ASP A 77 -17.93 -7.25 2.35
CA ASP A 77 -19.33 -7.61 2.13
C ASP A 77 -19.86 -6.78 0.96
N GLN A 78 -20.61 -7.42 0.06
CA GLN A 78 -21.01 -6.86 -1.24
C GLN A 78 -21.81 -5.53 -1.16
N ASP A 79 -22.22 -5.11 0.04
CA ASP A 79 -23.17 -4.01 0.27
C ASP A 79 -22.54 -2.70 0.75
N SER A 80 -21.22 -2.61 0.90
CA SER A 80 -20.55 -1.38 1.36
C SER A 80 -19.66 -0.78 0.27
N SER A 81 -19.92 0.45 -0.15
CA SER A 81 -18.99 1.21 -0.99
C SER A 81 -17.95 1.91 -0.11
N VAL A 82 -16.66 1.78 -0.44
CA VAL A 82 -15.58 2.56 0.20
C VAL A 82 -15.15 3.64 -0.77
N GLN A 83 -15.27 4.90 -0.39
CA GLN A 83 -14.69 6.00 -1.12
C GLN A 83 -13.17 6.02 -0.91
N LEU A 84 -12.43 5.91 -2.02
CA LEU A 84 -11.00 6.12 -2.09
C LEU A 84 -10.72 7.47 -2.74
N CYS A 85 -9.95 8.29 -2.04
CA CYS A 85 -9.36 9.51 -2.58
C CYS A 85 -7.85 9.31 -2.73
N VAL A 86 -7.36 9.53 -3.95
CA VAL A 86 -5.95 9.47 -4.32
C VAL A 86 -5.50 10.88 -4.63
N ARG A 87 -4.51 11.38 -3.89
CA ARG A 87 -3.97 12.74 -4.07
C ARG A 87 -2.47 12.70 -4.23
N ASP A 88 -1.94 13.54 -5.11
CA ASP A 88 -0.51 13.79 -5.13
C ASP A 88 -0.04 14.50 -3.87
N VAL A 89 1.11 14.05 -3.38
CA VAL A 89 1.89 14.79 -2.41
C VAL A 89 2.89 15.61 -3.22
N VAL A 90 2.55 16.88 -3.46
CA VAL A 90 3.43 17.78 -4.21
C VAL A 90 4.77 17.89 -3.49
N LYS A 91 5.79 17.23 -4.02
CA LYS A 91 7.18 17.54 -3.76
C LYS A 91 7.70 18.34 -4.94
N ASP A 92 8.44 19.39 -4.64
CA ASP A 92 9.11 20.30 -5.59
C ASP A 92 10.28 19.60 -6.33
N THR A 93 10.07 18.37 -6.77
CA THR A 93 11.05 17.58 -7.51
C THR A 93 10.81 17.74 -9.00
N THR A 94 11.71 18.46 -9.65
CA THR A 94 11.76 18.62 -11.10
C THR A 94 11.89 17.23 -11.74
N GLY A 95 10.83 16.75 -12.41
CA GLY A 95 10.83 15.45 -13.11
C GLY A 95 10.16 14.27 -12.38
N GLY A 96 9.41 14.52 -11.30
CA GLY A 96 8.61 13.47 -10.64
C GLY A 96 7.35 13.04 -11.41
N LEU A 97 6.81 11.87 -11.05
CA LEU A 97 5.46 11.45 -11.43
C LEU A 97 4.44 12.26 -10.61
N VAL A 98 3.44 12.81 -11.30
CA VAL A 98 2.39 13.65 -10.72
C VAL A 98 1.05 13.02 -11.13
N PHE A 99 0.39 12.30 -10.22
CA PHE A 99 -0.94 11.76 -10.43
C PHE A 99 -2.05 12.78 -10.11
N GLY A 100 -2.96 13.00 -11.05
CA GLY A 100 -4.14 13.81 -10.81
C GLY A 100 -4.98 13.30 -9.64
N GLN A 101 -5.60 14.23 -8.88
CA GLN A 101 -6.54 13.84 -7.84
C GLN A 101 -7.66 13.01 -8.45
N THR A 102 -7.87 11.83 -7.88
CA THR A 102 -8.90 10.89 -8.32
C THR A 102 -9.69 10.42 -7.12
N ASP A 103 -11.00 10.65 -7.17
CA ASP A 103 -11.95 10.12 -6.20
C ASP A 103 -12.71 8.97 -6.88
N GLY A 104 -12.86 7.85 -6.20
CA GLY A 104 -13.54 6.67 -6.77
C GLY A 104 -14.06 5.73 -5.70
N GLU A 105 -15.08 4.95 -6.06
CA GLU A 105 -15.66 3.94 -5.19
C GLU A 105 -14.93 2.61 -5.36
N LEU A 106 -14.37 2.05 -4.29
CA LEU A 106 -13.87 0.69 -4.28
C LEU A 106 -15.06 -0.27 -4.30
N SER A 107 -15.08 -1.16 -5.29
CA SER A 107 -15.99 -2.28 -5.33
C SER A 107 -15.28 -3.56 -4.87
N ALA A 108 -16.07 -4.50 -4.35
CA ALA A 108 -15.60 -5.86 -4.07
C ALA A 108 -15.41 -6.59 -5.42
N GLY A 109 -14.18 -6.99 -5.74
CA GLY A 109 -13.87 -7.66 -6.99
C GLY A 109 -12.61 -8.51 -6.93
N LEU A 110 -12.64 -9.67 -7.60
CA LEU A 110 -11.46 -10.49 -7.82
C LEU A 110 -10.44 -9.71 -8.65
N VAL A 111 -9.21 -9.63 -8.16
CA VAL A 111 -8.04 -8.92 -8.73
C VAL A 111 -7.68 -9.35 -10.17
N ASP A 112 -8.40 -10.32 -10.74
CA ASP A 112 -7.96 -11.07 -11.90
C ASP A 112 -8.50 -10.62 -13.26
N GLU A 113 -9.57 -9.82 -13.35
CA GLU A 113 -10.06 -9.37 -14.66
C GLU A 113 -10.45 -7.89 -14.69
N GLY A 114 -9.48 -7.04 -15.00
CA GLY A 114 -9.65 -5.94 -15.94
C GLY A 114 -10.56 -4.77 -15.61
N VAL A 115 -11.25 -4.71 -14.46
CA VAL A 115 -12.11 -3.57 -14.12
C VAL A 115 -11.50 -2.77 -12.96
N PRO A 116 -10.83 -1.63 -13.26
CA PRO A 116 -10.28 -0.75 -12.24
C PRO A 116 -11.35 0.18 -11.66
N PHE A 117 -11.30 0.43 -10.36
CA PHE A 117 -12.32 1.24 -9.66
C PHE A 117 -11.80 2.60 -9.15
N ALA A 118 -10.48 2.78 -9.08
CA ALA A 118 -9.84 4.09 -9.19
C ALA A 118 -8.55 3.93 -10.00
N GLN A 119 -8.53 4.49 -11.22
CA GLN A 119 -7.34 4.54 -12.06
C GLN A 119 -6.87 5.97 -12.16
N THR A 120 -5.62 6.21 -11.77
CA THR A 120 -4.91 7.42 -12.16
C THR A 120 -3.83 7.04 -13.16
N GLU A 121 -3.70 7.84 -14.22
CA GLU A 121 -2.78 7.61 -15.32
C GLU A 121 -1.92 8.85 -15.53
N GLN A 122 -0.61 8.63 -15.62
CA GLN A 122 0.37 9.67 -15.87
C GLN A 122 1.27 9.25 -17.03
N THR A 123 1.59 10.18 -17.92
CA THR A 123 2.63 9.96 -18.94
C THR A 123 3.93 10.65 -18.50
N THR A 124 5.05 9.93 -18.55
CA THR A 124 6.38 10.45 -18.21
C THR A 124 7.45 9.88 -19.14
N GLU A 125 8.66 10.43 -19.05
CA GLU A 125 9.85 9.88 -19.69
C GLU A 125 10.79 9.33 -18.61
N VAL A 126 11.26 8.10 -18.78
CA VAL A 126 12.21 7.48 -17.85
C VAL A 126 13.54 7.33 -18.58
N GLY A 127 14.50 8.18 -18.23
CA GLY A 127 15.84 8.18 -18.82
C GLY A 127 16.60 6.86 -18.64
N ASN A 128 17.73 6.72 -19.35
CA ASN A 128 18.66 5.61 -19.17
C ASN A 128 19.26 5.63 -17.76
N GLY A 129 19.16 4.51 -17.04
CA GLY A 129 19.69 4.39 -15.68
C GLY A 129 18.98 5.29 -14.67
N ALA A 130 17.86 5.91 -15.06
CA ALA A 130 17.16 6.89 -14.24
C ALA A 130 16.07 6.22 -13.38
N THR A 131 15.74 6.91 -12.29
CA THR A 131 14.60 6.60 -11.45
C THR A 131 13.64 7.77 -11.52
N VAL A 132 12.35 7.47 -11.71
CA VAL A 132 11.29 8.45 -11.52
C VAL A 132 10.45 8.02 -10.33
N GLU A 133 10.16 8.96 -9.44
CA GLU A 133 9.42 8.72 -8.21
C GLU A 133 8.12 9.53 -8.18
N ALA A 134 7.15 9.00 -7.45
CA ALA A 134 5.89 9.66 -7.09
C ALA A 134 5.60 9.44 -5.62
N GLU A 135 4.95 10.41 -4.99
CA GLU A 135 4.33 10.23 -3.68
C GLU A 135 2.84 10.51 -3.78
N VAL A 136 2.05 9.53 -3.35
CA VAL A 136 0.60 9.55 -3.47
C VAL A 136 -0.01 9.31 -2.09
N ALA A 137 -0.83 10.25 -1.63
CA ALA A 137 -1.65 10.07 -0.45
C ALA A 137 -2.90 9.25 -0.80
N VAL A 138 -3.16 8.22 -0.01
CA VAL A 138 -4.31 7.33 -0.11
C VAL A 138 -5.19 7.56 1.12
N GLU A 139 -6.40 8.06 0.89
CA GLU A 139 -7.40 8.31 1.92
C GLU A 139 -8.63 7.44 1.65
N VAL A 140 -8.99 6.56 2.59
CA VAL A 140 -10.19 5.72 2.52
C VAL A 140 -11.21 6.13 3.59
N ASP A 141 -12.49 6.19 3.27
CA ASP A 141 -13.58 6.52 4.20
C ASP A 141 -13.91 5.39 5.19
N ALA A 142 -13.64 4.15 4.82
CA ALA A 142 -13.71 2.98 5.68
C ALA A 142 -12.34 2.28 5.78
N LEU A 143 -12.06 1.69 6.94
CA LEU A 143 -10.86 0.87 7.11
C LEU A 143 -11.07 -0.48 6.46
N VAL A 144 -10.39 -0.68 5.33
CA VAL A 144 -10.43 -1.91 4.56
C VAL A 144 -9.02 -2.26 4.09
N GLN A 145 -8.65 -3.53 4.11
CA GLN A 145 -7.41 -3.96 3.45
C GLN A 145 -7.55 -3.79 1.94
N MET A 146 -6.49 -3.33 1.29
CA MET A 146 -6.52 -3.06 -0.15
C MET A 146 -5.42 -3.82 -0.87
N ASN A 147 -5.67 -4.23 -2.09
CA ASN A 147 -4.62 -4.61 -3.02
C ASN A 147 -4.41 -3.47 -4.02
N GLY A 148 -3.17 -3.11 -4.22
CA GLY A 148 -2.74 -2.17 -5.24
C GLY A 148 -2.08 -2.87 -6.41
N ARG A 149 -2.18 -2.26 -7.59
CA ARG A 149 -1.42 -2.65 -8.78
C ARG A 149 -0.87 -1.39 -9.43
N ILE A 150 0.37 -1.44 -9.86
CA ILE A 150 0.97 -0.44 -10.73
C ILE A 150 1.39 -1.13 -12.03
N ALA A 151 1.13 -0.50 -13.17
CA ALA A 151 1.69 -0.92 -14.45
C ALA A 151 2.37 0.25 -15.16
N VAL A 152 3.45 -0.11 -15.83
CA VAL A 152 4.29 0.77 -16.63
C VAL A 152 4.19 0.28 -18.06
N GLU A 153 3.60 1.09 -18.93
CA GLU A 153 3.38 0.80 -20.33
C GLU A 153 4.26 1.70 -21.20
N PHE A 154 5.01 1.14 -22.13
CA PHE A 154 5.90 1.89 -23.01
C PHE A 154 6.07 1.17 -24.35
N LEU A 155 6.44 1.90 -25.39
CA LEU A 155 6.63 1.32 -26.72
C LEU A 155 7.97 0.58 -26.81
N SER A 156 7.95 -0.60 -27.42
CA SER A 156 9.15 -1.36 -27.78
C SER A 156 10.03 -0.53 -28.72
N PRO A 157 11.32 -0.36 -28.42
CA PRO A 157 12.23 0.39 -29.30
C PRO A 157 12.45 -0.31 -30.65
N GLY A 158 12.26 -1.63 -30.74
CA GLY A 158 12.49 -2.41 -31.96
C GLY A 158 11.25 -2.57 -32.84
N THR A 159 10.07 -2.78 -32.23
CA THR A 159 8.85 -3.12 -32.97
C THR A 159 7.74 -2.06 -32.87
N GLY A 160 7.86 -1.11 -31.94
CA GLY A 160 6.79 -0.18 -31.59
C GLY A 160 5.60 -0.82 -30.87
N GLN A 161 5.67 -2.11 -30.52
CA GLN A 161 4.60 -2.76 -29.74
C GLN A 161 4.55 -2.23 -28.32
N LEU A 162 3.35 -2.09 -27.75
CA LEU A 162 3.19 -1.70 -26.35
C LEU A 162 3.67 -2.84 -25.44
N LEU A 163 4.66 -2.55 -24.61
CA LEU A 163 5.15 -3.46 -23.57
C LEU A 163 4.58 -3.00 -22.23
N THR A 164 4.29 -3.96 -21.34
CA THR A 164 3.74 -3.69 -20.01
C THR A 164 4.56 -4.42 -18.95
N VAL A 165 4.95 -3.70 -17.90
CA VAL A 165 5.54 -4.26 -16.68
C VAL A 165 4.61 -3.92 -15.53
N SER A 166 4.19 -4.92 -14.76
CA SER A 166 3.26 -4.74 -13.65
C SER A 166 3.82 -5.23 -12.32
N HIS A 167 3.42 -4.56 -11.25
CA HIS A 167 3.73 -4.93 -9.88
C HIS A 167 2.46 -4.85 -9.03
N ARG A 168 2.21 -5.90 -8.23
CA ARG A 168 1.07 -6.01 -7.31
C ARG A 168 1.61 -5.85 -5.88
N PHE A 169 0.87 -5.13 -5.05
CA PHE A 169 1.22 -4.89 -3.64
C PHE A 169 -0.04 -4.89 -2.76
N GLY A 170 0.11 -5.09 -1.46
CA GLY A 170 -0.98 -5.01 -0.48
C GLY A 170 -0.80 -3.78 0.42
N ILE A 171 -1.92 -3.19 0.84
CA ILE A 171 -1.96 -2.17 1.89
C ILE A 171 -2.74 -2.74 3.07
N HIS A 172 -2.05 -2.87 4.20
CA HIS A 172 -2.58 -3.43 5.44
C HIS A 172 -3.29 -2.37 6.28
N LEU A 173 -4.16 -2.80 7.22
CA LEU A 173 -4.94 -1.86 8.02
C LEU A 173 -4.05 -0.97 8.88
N LEU A 174 -3.01 -1.55 9.47
CA LEU A 174 -2.05 -0.78 10.28
C LEU A 174 -1.28 0.26 9.47
N GLN A 175 -1.22 0.14 8.14
CA GLN A 175 -0.61 1.14 7.27
C GLN A 175 -1.59 2.29 6.95
N LEU A 176 -2.91 2.03 7.03
CA LEU A 176 -4.01 2.99 6.86
C LEU A 176 -4.33 3.78 8.13
N LEU A 177 -3.78 3.35 9.27
CA LEU A 177 -4.03 3.92 10.59
C LEU A 177 -2.88 4.78 11.10
N ASP A 178 -3.23 5.80 11.88
CA ASP A 178 -2.28 6.50 12.75
C ASP A 178 -2.15 5.72 14.03
N CYS A 179 -1.04 5.01 14.13
CA CYS A 179 -0.69 4.18 15.25
C CYS A 179 0.32 4.92 16.13
N SER A 180 -0.01 5.11 17.39
CA SER A 180 0.87 5.72 18.39
C SER A 180 0.86 4.94 19.70
N PHE A 181 1.94 5.07 20.47
CA PHE A 181 2.07 4.44 21.78
C PHE A 181 1.97 5.48 22.89
N VAL A 182 1.20 5.17 23.93
CA VAL A 182 0.99 6.05 25.08
C VAL A 182 1.27 5.27 26.37
N CYS A 183 2.39 5.59 27.02
CA CYS A 183 2.81 4.95 28.26
C CYS A 183 2.12 5.53 29.52
N LYS A 184 1.55 6.74 29.44
CA LYS A 184 0.87 7.40 30.57
C LYS A 184 -0.44 8.03 30.12
N LYS A 185 -1.52 7.73 30.83
CA LYS A 185 -2.88 8.21 30.54
C LYS A 185 -2.99 9.74 30.41
N SER A 186 -2.10 10.48 31.07
CA SER A 186 -2.00 11.95 31.02
C SER A 186 -1.37 12.53 29.74
N ALA A 187 -0.77 11.72 28.87
CA ALA A 187 -0.13 12.17 27.64
C ALA A 187 -1.07 12.19 26.41
N LEU A 188 -2.32 11.73 26.57
CA LEU A 188 -3.38 12.00 25.59
C LEU A 188 -3.78 13.47 25.71
N SER A 189 -3.09 14.33 24.97
CA SER A 189 -3.44 15.74 24.80
C SER A 189 -4.90 15.83 24.34
N ALA A 190 -5.75 16.49 25.14
CA ALA A 190 -7.16 16.75 24.89
C ALA A 190 -7.45 17.33 23.48
N PRO A 191 -8.64 17.11 22.89
CA PRO A 191 -9.92 16.84 23.54
C PRO A 191 -10.36 15.39 23.28
N HIS A 192 -10.08 14.50 24.23
CA HIS A 192 -10.44 13.10 24.09
C HIS A 192 -11.47 12.72 25.15
N THR A 193 -12.71 12.67 24.67
CA THR A 193 -13.67 11.59 24.88
C THR A 193 -13.16 10.49 25.81
N GLU A 194 -13.84 10.29 26.94
CA GLU A 194 -13.54 9.19 27.84
C GLU A 194 -13.55 7.86 27.07
N LEU A 195 -12.37 7.26 26.87
CA LEU A 195 -12.27 5.96 26.24
C LEU A 195 -12.90 4.92 27.16
N GLN A 196 -14.01 4.33 26.73
CA GLN A 196 -14.70 3.29 27.47
C GLN A 196 -14.28 1.92 26.95
N ALA A 197 -14.22 0.94 27.86
CA ALA A 197 -14.00 -0.45 27.47
C ALA A 197 -15.18 -0.91 26.62
N ILE A 198 -14.87 -1.48 25.46
CA ILE A 198 -15.88 -2.08 24.59
C ILE A 198 -16.38 -3.35 25.30
N THR A 199 -17.69 -3.45 25.51
CA THR A 199 -18.29 -4.56 26.26
C THR A 199 -18.25 -5.86 25.46
N GLY A 200 -17.83 -6.95 26.10
CA GLY A 200 -17.72 -8.29 25.51
C GLY A 200 -16.29 -8.83 25.53
N ASP A 201 -16.14 -10.16 25.53
CA ASP A 201 -14.86 -10.91 25.59
C ASP A 201 -13.94 -10.56 24.40
N SER A 202 -13.35 -9.37 24.42
CA SER A 202 -12.52 -8.83 23.36
C SER A 202 -11.12 -8.55 23.88
N HIS A 203 -10.56 -9.57 24.54
CA HIS A 203 -9.15 -9.58 24.81
C HIS A 203 -8.40 -10.12 23.60
N ILE A 204 -7.29 -9.47 23.27
CA ILE A 204 -6.36 -9.94 22.25
C ILE A 204 -4.97 -10.10 22.86
N SER A 205 -4.33 -11.22 22.54
CA SER A 205 -2.90 -11.41 22.78
C SER A 205 -2.12 -10.88 21.59
N ILE A 206 -1.14 -10.01 21.84
CA ILE A 206 -0.26 -9.44 20.81
C ILE A 206 1.18 -9.70 21.23
N ASP A 207 2.00 -10.14 20.29
CA ASP A 207 3.45 -10.23 20.50
C ASP A 207 4.06 -8.84 20.74
N ILE A 208 4.96 -8.73 21.71
CA ILE A 208 5.59 -7.46 22.08
C ILE A 208 6.39 -6.87 20.91
N ALA A 209 7.14 -7.68 20.16
CA ALA A 209 7.94 -7.19 19.04
C ALA A 209 7.04 -6.67 17.91
N GLN A 210 5.93 -7.37 17.63
CA GLN A 210 4.90 -6.92 16.70
C GLN A 210 4.26 -5.60 17.15
N ALA A 211 3.87 -5.48 18.42
CA ALA A 211 3.31 -4.24 18.96
C ALA A 211 4.32 -3.08 18.85
N ARG A 212 5.60 -3.32 19.18
CA ARG A 212 6.65 -2.31 19.04
C ARG A 212 6.81 -1.83 17.60
N ALA A 213 6.84 -2.76 16.65
CA ALA A 213 6.95 -2.43 15.23
C ALA A 213 5.70 -1.68 14.71
N ALA A 214 4.51 -2.15 15.06
CA ALA A 214 3.25 -1.57 14.59
C ALA A 214 2.98 -0.17 15.16
N PHE A 215 3.33 0.08 16.42
CA PHE A 215 3.02 1.32 17.14
C PHE A 215 4.23 2.23 17.35
N ALA A 216 5.35 1.95 16.67
CA ALA A 216 6.60 2.70 16.76
C ALA A 216 7.07 2.92 18.20
N VAL A 217 6.90 1.91 19.06
CA VAL A 217 7.28 2.00 20.48
C VAL A 217 8.81 2.08 20.59
N PRO A 218 9.38 3.15 21.17
CA PRO A 218 10.83 3.26 21.35
C PRO A 218 11.40 2.07 22.13
N PRO A 219 12.60 1.56 21.78
CA PRO A 219 13.24 0.48 22.54
C PRO A 219 13.49 0.82 24.01
N ALA A 220 13.62 2.11 24.33
CA ALA A 220 13.79 2.61 25.69
C ALA A 220 12.50 2.61 26.52
N ASP A 221 11.33 2.63 25.85
CA ASP A 221 10.05 2.66 26.52
C ASP A 221 9.62 1.24 26.90
N GLY A 222 9.29 1.06 28.19
CA GLY A 222 8.67 -0.15 28.69
C GLY A 222 7.21 -0.26 28.20
N ILE A 223 6.76 -1.49 27.98
CA ILE A 223 5.34 -1.78 27.80
C ILE A 223 4.85 -2.33 29.13
N GLU A 224 4.10 -1.52 29.86
CA GLU A 224 3.55 -1.84 31.18
C GLU A 224 2.02 -2.00 31.11
N THR A 225 1.42 -2.48 32.19
CA THR A 225 -0.04 -2.44 32.34
C THR A 225 -0.55 -1.01 32.22
N ASP A 226 -1.77 -0.83 31.69
CA ASP A 226 -2.41 0.45 31.36
C ASP A 226 -1.73 1.28 30.25
N CYS A 227 -0.63 0.80 29.65
CA CYS A 227 -0.15 1.38 28.41
C CYS A 227 -1.19 1.20 27.29
N MET A 228 -1.24 2.13 26.35
CA MET A 228 -2.20 2.13 25.25
C MET A 228 -1.50 2.15 23.91
N PHE A 229 -1.93 1.27 23.02
CA PHE A 229 -1.64 1.33 21.60
C PHE A 229 -2.81 1.99 20.90
N VAL A 230 -2.66 3.26 20.53
CA VAL A 230 -3.73 4.10 20.00
C VAL A 230 -3.72 4.01 18.48
N MET A 231 -4.90 3.85 17.90
CA MET A 231 -5.18 3.77 16.47
C MET A 231 -6.25 4.82 16.13
N ARG A 232 -5.92 5.75 15.25
CA ARG A 232 -6.85 6.79 14.82
C ARG A 232 -7.18 6.65 13.35
N SER A 233 -8.47 6.83 13.02
CA SER A 233 -8.98 6.89 11.65
C SER A 233 -10.13 7.88 11.57
N LYS A 234 -10.02 8.91 10.71
CA LYS A 234 -11.10 9.86 10.34
C LYS A 234 -12.04 10.25 11.49
N GLY A 235 -11.48 10.66 12.63
CA GLY A 235 -12.22 11.13 13.80
C GLY A 235 -12.52 10.06 14.85
N ASN A 236 -12.45 8.78 14.50
CA ASN A 236 -12.58 7.67 15.43
C ASN A 236 -11.23 7.36 16.08
N THR A 237 -11.27 7.13 17.40
CA THR A 237 -10.11 6.67 18.17
C THR A 237 -10.42 5.31 18.79
N LEU A 238 -9.66 4.30 18.39
CA LEU A 238 -9.63 2.99 18.99
C LEU A 238 -8.28 2.80 19.67
N ALA A 239 -8.23 2.21 20.85
CA ALA A 239 -6.97 1.87 21.49
C ALA A 239 -7.01 0.46 22.07
N LEU A 240 -5.83 -0.14 22.18
CA LEU A 240 -5.60 -1.39 22.87
C LEU A 240 -4.93 -1.06 24.20
N ARG A 241 -5.65 -1.25 25.31
CA ARG A 241 -5.12 -1.08 26.66
C ARG A 241 -4.49 -2.38 27.13
N VAL A 242 -3.23 -2.34 27.54
CA VAL A 242 -2.52 -3.49 28.10
C VAL A 242 -3.10 -3.80 29.48
N ILE A 243 -3.73 -4.96 29.61
CA ILE A 243 -4.28 -5.45 30.89
C ILE A 243 -3.22 -6.24 31.65
N ARG A 244 -2.46 -7.06 30.92
CA ARG A 244 -1.52 -8.00 31.50
C ARG A 244 -0.38 -8.32 30.54
N ILE A 245 0.83 -8.44 31.08
CA ILE A 245 1.99 -8.97 30.35
C ILE A 245 2.00 -10.50 30.52
N LEU A 246 2.16 -11.22 29.41
CA LEU A 246 2.23 -12.68 29.37
C LEU A 246 3.71 -13.09 29.44
N GLU A 247 4.15 -13.49 30.63
CA GLU A 247 5.56 -13.79 30.93
C GLU A 247 6.11 -14.94 30.08
N ASP A 248 5.27 -15.92 29.71
CA ASP A 248 5.69 -17.13 29.02
C ASP A 248 5.79 -16.99 27.48
N THR A 249 5.18 -15.95 26.90
CA THR A 249 4.98 -15.87 25.44
C THR A 249 5.52 -14.58 24.82
N ASN A 250 6.29 -13.77 25.55
CA ASN A 250 6.68 -12.42 25.11
C ASN A 250 5.48 -11.59 24.59
N GLY A 251 4.30 -11.82 25.16
CA GLY A 251 3.04 -11.27 24.69
C GLY A 251 2.45 -10.28 25.68
N VAL A 252 1.50 -9.49 25.20
CA VAL A 252 0.64 -8.65 26.03
C VAL A 252 -0.81 -8.98 25.75
N LEU A 253 -1.59 -9.12 26.81
CA LEU A 253 -3.03 -9.23 26.76
C LEU A 253 -3.61 -7.82 26.81
N CYS A 254 -4.32 -7.45 25.76
CA CYS A 254 -4.92 -6.14 25.60
C CYS A 254 -6.44 -6.23 25.53
N GLU A 255 -7.14 -5.19 25.98
CA GLU A 255 -8.56 -4.97 25.69
C GLU A 255 -8.75 -3.79 24.75
N PHE A 256 -9.82 -3.81 23.97
CA PHE A 256 -10.20 -2.68 23.13
C PHE A 256 -10.94 -1.62 23.94
N VAL A 257 -10.52 -0.38 23.79
CA VAL A 257 -11.17 0.82 24.33
C VAL A 257 -11.43 1.82 23.20
N ALA A 258 -12.56 2.52 23.22
CA ALA A 258 -12.97 3.41 22.13
C ALA A 258 -13.63 4.70 22.60
N SER A 259 -13.61 5.72 21.74
CA SER A 259 -14.25 7.03 21.98
C SER A 259 -15.74 7.06 21.65
N ASP A 260 -16.20 6.27 20.66
CA ASP A 260 -17.53 6.39 20.06
C ASP A 260 -18.35 5.08 20.13
N SER A 261 -19.62 5.14 19.71
CA SER A 261 -20.57 4.03 19.80
C SER A 261 -20.10 2.75 19.09
N GLU A 262 -20.32 1.62 19.75
CA GLU A 262 -19.80 0.27 19.47
C GLU A 262 -20.04 -0.29 18.04
N SER A 263 -21.06 0.21 17.33
CA SER A 263 -21.54 -0.39 16.07
C SER A 263 -20.50 -0.35 14.96
N ASP A 264 -19.81 0.77 14.79
CA ASP A 264 -18.92 0.99 13.63
C ASP A 264 -17.52 0.40 13.87
N LEU A 265 -17.18 0.15 15.14
CA LEU A 265 -15.87 -0.34 15.57
C LEU A 265 -15.80 -1.86 15.63
N THR A 266 -16.93 -2.57 15.56
CA THR A 266 -16.95 -4.03 15.67
C THR A 266 -16.23 -4.71 14.50
N ALA A 267 -16.46 -4.26 13.27
CA ALA A 267 -15.77 -4.77 12.08
C ALA A 267 -14.27 -4.47 12.14
N MET A 268 -13.92 -3.24 12.52
CA MET A 268 -12.53 -2.81 12.71
C MET A 268 -11.81 -3.67 13.76
N ARG A 269 -12.47 -3.92 14.90
CA ARG A 269 -11.96 -4.76 15.99
C ARG A 269 -11.66 -6.17 15.50
N LEU A 270 -12.58 -6.79 14.76
CA LEU A 270 -12.40 -8.15 14.27
C LEU A 270 -11.20 -8.24 13.32
N GLN A 271 -11.12 -7.33 12.35
CA GLN A 271 -10.02 -7.34 11.38
C GLN A 271 -8.66 -7.02 12.01
N LEU A 272 -8.60 -6.05 12.93
CA LEU A 272 -7.39 -5.75 13.69
C LEU A 272 -7.00 -6.93 14.57
N SER A 273 -7.98 -7.63 15.15
CA SER A 273 -7.70 -8.79 15.97
C SER A 273 -7.06 -9.91 15.18
N GLU A 274 -7.52 -10.11 13.94
CA GLU A 274 -6.88 -11.03 13.03
C GLU A 274 -5.47 -10.57 12.62
N GLU A 275 -5.26 -9.29 12.30
CA GLU A 275 -3.97 -8.79 11.82
C GLU A 275 -2.91 -8.82 12.93
N LEU A 276 -3.28 -8.47 14.16
CA LEU A 276 -2.40 -8.46 15.32
C LEU A 276 -2.24 -9.84 15.98
N GLY A 277 -3.24 -10.72 15.88
CA GLY A 277 -3.24 -12.05 16.51
C GLY A 277 -2.60 -13.16 15.68
N LYS A 278 -2.28 -12.93 14.39
CA LYS A 278 -1.76 -13.95 13.46
C LYS A 278 -0.32 -14.45 13.76
N SER A 279 0.36 -13.97 14.80
CA SER A 279 1.78 -14.30 15.07
C SER A 279 2.04 -15.60 15.85
N ASN A 280 1.03 -16.31 16.35
CA ASN A 280 1.25 -17.56 17.11
C ASN A 280 1.41 -18.85 16.26
N ASN A 281 1.46 -18.77 14.93
CA ASN A 281 1.50 -19.96 14.05
C ASN A 281 2.60 -19.94 12.95
N ALA A 282 3.69 -19.18 13.13
CA ALA A 282 4.83 -19.19 12.22
C ALA A 282 6.07 -19.84 12.84
#